data_AF-A0A8S8YPT6-F1
#
_entry.id   AF-A0A8S8YPT6-F1
#
_cell.length_a   1.000
_cell.length_b   1.000
_cell.length_c   1.000
_cell.angle_alpha   90.00
_cell.angle_beta   90.00
_cell.angle_gamma   90.00
#
_symmetry.space_group_name_H-M   'P 1'
#
loop_
_entity.id
_entity.type
_entity.pdbx_description
1 polymer ?
#
loop_
_entity_poly.entity_id
_entity_poly.type
_entity_poly.pdbx_seq_one_letter_code
_entity_poly.pdbx_strand_id
1 'polypeptide(L)' 'MLTGWGIEQSRIIPMMGSDSTCVDGINIHAIPAAHEELDINEDGAWYLGYVVEFEGSTVLQWATVGPIRVA' A
#
# COMPACT_ATOMS: atom_id res chain seq x y z
N MET A 1 -7.95 -3.70 -15.81
CA MET A 1 -8.69 -3.76 -14.52
C MET A 1 -8.66 -5.21 -14.05
N LEU A 2 -8.28 -5.48 -12.80
CA LEU A 2 -7.99 -6.83 -12.27
C LEU A 2 -9.12 -7.86 -12.49
N THR A 3 -10.37 -7.40 -12.47
CA THR A 3 -11.56 -8.22 -12.77
C THR A 3 -11.60 -8.73 -14.20
N GLY A 4 -11.06 -7.98 -15.17
CA GLY A 4 -10.92 -8.43 -16.57
C GLY A 4 -9.92 -9.57 -16.76
N TRP A 5 -9.12 -9.87 -15.73
CA TRP A 5 -8.23 -11.03 -15.69
C TRP A 5 -8.82 -12.20 -14.88
N GLY A 6 -10.09 -12.12 -14.50
CA GLY A 6 -10.80 -13.17 -13.78
C GLY A 6 -10.63 -13.12 -12.25
N ILE A 7 -10.05 -12.06 -11.69
CA ILE A 7 -10.01 -11.88 -10.24
C ILE A 7 -11.40 -11.44 -9.74
N GLU A 8 -12.01 -12.24 -8.86
CA GLU A 8 -13.30 -11.90 -8.27
C GLU A 8 -13.23 -10.59 -7.49
N GLN A 9 -14.23 -9.71 -7.66
CA GLN A 9 -14.27 -8.41 -7.01
C GLN A 9 -14.19 -8.52 -5.47
N SER A 10 -14.77 -9.56 -4.88
CA SER A 10 -14.74 -9.86 -3.44
C SER A 10 -13.34 -10.15 -2.90
N ARG A 11 -12.37 -10.44 -3.78
CA ARG A 11 -10.96 -10.69 -3.44
C ARG A 11 -10.07 -9.46 -3.61
N ILE A 12 -10.66 -8.32 -3.99
CA ILE A 12 -9.95 -7.06 -4.21
C ILE A 12 -10.31 -6.11 -3.07
N ILE A 13 -9.31 -5.74 -2.28
CA ILE A 13 -9.46 -4.73 -1.23
C ILE A 13 -8.86 -3.43 -1.78
N PRO A 14 -9.68 -2.43 -2.17
CA PRO A 14 -9.16 -1.12 -2.53
C PRO A 14 -8.59 -0.43 -1.29
N MET A 15 -7.44 0.22 -1.43
CA MET A 15 -6.77 0.94 -0.34
C MET A 15 -6.20 2.27 -0.84
N MET A 16 -6.25 3.28 0.02
CA MET A 16 -5.65 4.60 -0.12
C MET A 16 -4.48 4.77 0.87
N GLY A 17 -3.62 5.77 0.63
CA GLY A 17 -2.49 6.07 1.51
C GLY A 17 -2.97 6.63 2.85
N SER A 18 -3.14 5.73 3.83
CA SER A 18 -3.61 5.89 5.22
C SER A 18 -4.57 4.78 5.63
N ASP A 19 -5.06 4.00 4.66
CA ASP A 19 -5.95 2.89 4.96
C ASP A 19 -5.21 1.76 5.68
N SER A 20 -5.96 1.03 6.49
CA SER A 20 -5.50 -0.18 7.17
C SER A 20 -6.56 -1.27 7.03
N THR A 21 -6.11 -2.50 6.89
CA THR A 21 -6.99 -3.67 6.85
C THR A 21 -6.35 -4.84 7.59
N CYS A 22 -7.17 -5.85 7.90
CA CYS A 22 -6.72 -7.10 8.51
C CYS A 22 -7.23 -8.27 7.69
N VAL A 23 -6.32 -9.17 7.30
CA VAL A 23 -6.64 -10.39 6.55
C VAL A 23 -6.01 -11.56 7.28
N ASP A 24 -6.83 -12.48 7.79
CA ASP A 24 -6.38 -13.69 8.48
C ASP A 24 -5.36 -13.43 9.62
N GLY A 25 -5.53 -12.31 10.33
CA GLY A 25 -4.64 -11.90 11.43
C GLY A 25 -3.37 -11.16 10.99
N ILE A 26 -3.20 -10.91 9.69
CA ILE A 26 -2.14 -10.06 9.14
C ILE A 26 -2.69 -8.63 9.04
N ASN A 27 -2.08 -7.70 9.76
CA ASN A 27 -2.41 -6.28 9.62
C ASN A 27 -1.63 -5.70 8.44
N ILE A 28 -2.32 -4.95 7.59
CA ILE A 28 -1.74 -4.32 6.41
C ILE A 28 -2.07 -2.83 6.48
N HIS A 29 -1.04 -1.99 6.47
CA HIS A 29 -1.16 -0.54 6.51
C HIS A 29 -0.62 0.04 5.20
N ALA A 30 -1.47 0.72 4.44
CA ALA A 30 -1.07 1.41 3.22
C ALA A 30 -0.47 2.78 3.56
N ILE A 31 0.74 3.03 3.06
CA ILE A 31 1.49 4.26 3.27
C ILE A 31 1.65 4.94 1.91
N PRO A 32 1.33 6.25 1.78
CA PRO A 32 1.63 7.00 0.57
C PRO A 32 3.11 6.84 0.19
N ALA A 33 3.40 6.44 -1.05
CA ALA A 33 4.77 6.41 -1.53
C ALA A 33 5.29 7.85 -1.69
N ALA A 34 6.57 8.06 -1.36
CA ALA A 34 7.24 9.34 -1.50
C ALA A 34 7.94 9.44 -2.86
N HIS A 35 7.17 9.52 -3.96
CA HIS A 35 7.76 9.79 -5.28
C HIS A 35 7.86 11.31 -5.49
N GLU A 36 9.08 11.84 -5.58
CA GLU A 36 9.34 13.29 -5.65
C GLU A 36 8.75 13.98 -6.89
N GLU A 37 8.35 13.22 -7.92
CA GLU A 37 7.93 13.79 -9.21
C GLU A 37 6.48 13.48 -9.64
N LEU A 38 5.69 12.67 -8.92
CA LEU A 38 4.40 12.20 -9.46
C LEU A 38 3.17 12.07 -8.51
N ASP A 39 3.28 12.17 -7.19
CA ASP A 39 2.44 11.28 -6.37
C ASP A 39 1.31 11.84 -5.51
N ILE A 40 0.86 13.09 -5.68
CA ILE A 40 -0.37 13.54 -4.99
C ILE A 40 -1.20 14.42 -5.91
N ASN A 41 -2.40 13.95 -6.27
CA ASN A 41 -3.44 14.78 -6.87
C ASN A 41 -4.62 14.95 -5.89
N GLU A 42 -5.70 15.59 -6.32
CA GLU A 42 -6.92 15.82 -5.51
C GLU A 42 -7.53 14.51 -4.99
N ASP A 43 -7.23 13.39 -5.64
CA ASP A 43 -7.71 12.05 -5.31
C ASP A 43 -6.71 11.22 -4.48
N GLY A 44 -5.53 11.76 -4.14
CA GLY A 44 -4.52 11.11 -3.28
C GLY A 44 -3.31 10.56 -4.02
N ALA A 45 -2.62 9.59 -3.39
CA ALA A 45 -1.39 8.98 -3.91
C ALA A 45 -1.67 7.69 -4.67
N TRP A 46 -1.14 7.58 -5.90
CA TRP A 46 -1.36 6.42 -6.77
C TRP A 46 -0.46 5.23 -6.44
N TYR A 47 0.67 5.48 -5.77
CA TYR A 47 1.59 4.43 -5.36
C TYR A 47 1.63 4.35 -3.85
N LEU A 48 1.64 3.10 -3.36
CA LEU A 48 1.59 2.79 -1.94
C LEU A 48 2.77 1.90 -1.57
N GLY A 49 3.40 2.23 -0.45
CA GLY A 49 4.13 1.27 0.35
C GLY A 49 3.18 0.56 1.31
N TYR A 50 3.62 -0.56 1.89
CA TYR A 50 2.85 -1.30 2.87
C TYR A 50 3.71 -1.63 4.10
N VAL A 51 3.16 -1.40 5.28
CA VAL A 51 3.63 -2.03 6.51
C VAL A 51 2.75 -3.23 6.79
N VAL A 52 3.36 -4.40 6.94
CA VAL A 52 2.69 -5.66 7.21
C VAL A 52 3.11 -6.14 8.59
N GLU A 53 2.15 -6.36 9.47
CA GLU A 53 2.38 -6.88 10.81
C GLU A 53 1.74 -8.26 10.97
N PHE A 54 2.49 -9.20 11.55
CA PHE A 54 2.01 -10.54 11.85
C PHE A 54 2.79 -11.11 13.04
N GLU A 55 2.07 -11.59 14.07
CA GLU A 55 2.65 -12.24 15.26
C GLU A 55 3.84 -11.50 15.89
N GLY A 56 3.74 -10.16 15.97
CA GLY A 56 4.79 -9.30 16.55
C GLY A 56 5.99 -9.04 15.63
N SER A 57 5.96 -9.53 14.39
CA SER A 57 6.91 -9.17 13.32
C SER A 57 6.33 -8.04 12.48
N THR A 58 7.21 -7.15 11.99
CA THR A 58 6.84 -6.04 11.12
C THR A 58 7.73 -6.05 9.87
N VAL A 59 7.11 -6.04 8.70
CA VAL A 59 7.78 -5.94 7.40
C VAL A 59 7.35 -4.64 6.73
N LEU A 60 8.33 -3.84 6.31
CA LEU A 60 8.09 -2.69 5.43
C LEU A 60 8.37 -3.10 3.99
N GLN A 61 7.33 -3.17 3.16
CA GLN A 61 7.43 -3.39 1.72
C GLN A 61 7.23 -2.07 1.00
N TRP A 62 8.26 -1.62 0.28
CA TRP A 62 8.18 -0.37 -0.47
C TRP A 62 8.11 -0.65 -1.97
N ALA A 63 7.07 -0.16 -2.65
CA ALA A 63 7.00 -0.19 -4.10
C ALA A 63 7.95 0.89 -4.65
N THR A 64 9.19 0.50 -4.95
CA THR A 64 10.22 1.28 -5.69
C THR A 64 10.17 2.79 -5.50
N VAL A 65 10.97 3.30 -4.56
CA VAL A 65 11.27 4.74 -4.45
C VAL A 65 12.79 4.92 -4.37
N GLY A 66 13.28 6.05 -4.87
CA GLY A 66 14.67 6.49 -4.73
C GLY A 66 15.13 6.55 -3.26
N PRO A 67 16.42 6.84 -3.01
CA PRO A 67 17.00 6.73 -1.68
C PRO A 67 16.28 7.60 -0.65
N ILE A 68 15.79 6.97 0.42
CA ILE A 68 15.19 7.67 1.56
C ILE A 68 16.28 8.43 2.31
N ARG A 69 16.12 9.76 2.43
CA ARG A 69 16.89 10.56 3.39
C ARG A 69 16.15 10.53 4.72
N VAL A 70 16.66 9.74 5.65
CA VAL A 70 16.27 9.85 7.06
C VAL A 70 16.93 11.11 7.60
N ALA A 71 16.12 12.11 7.96
CA ALA A 71 16.54 13.33 8.64
C ALA A 71 16.66 13.10 10.14
#